data_AF-A0A0G1C5C0-F1
#
_entry.id   AF-A0A0G1C5C0-F1
#
_cell.length_a   1.000
_cell.length_b   1.000
_cell.length_c   1.000
_cell.angle_alpha   90.00
_cell.angle_beta   90.00
_cell.angle_gamma   90.00
#
_symmetry.space_group_name_H-M   'P 1'
#
loop_
_entity.id
_entity.type
_entity.pdbx_description
1 polymer ?
#
loop_
_entity_poly.entity_id
_entity_poly.type
_entity_poly.pdbx_seq_one_letter_code
_entity_poly.pdbx_strand_id
1 'polypeptide(L)'
;MKKTVGLLVLGGCIVFLAYTLAYIFGDSLLGWWLANILHFSGGFYAVFFLRTLFNSTGKYHQTKTAWWMKLLIFIFGALVMGVLWEWYEFVFIYWNKIFVLHQEWAILAIYVDTMSDLFIDLLGAMAAGIYLSLHLWNRKNST
;
A
#
# COMPACT_ATOMS: atom_id res chain seq x y z
N MET A 1 -6.29 -4.30 19.63
CA MET A 1 -5.16 -5.26 19.63
C MET A 1 -5.39 -6.46 18.73
N LYS A 2 -6.35 -7.38 18.99
CA LYS A 2 -6.56 -8.57 18.13
C LYS A 2 -6.69 -8.27 16.62
N LYS A 3 -7.48 -7.25 16.25
CA LYS A 3 -7.64 -6.79 14.85
C LYS A 3 -6.34 -6.24 14.25
N THR A 4 -5.61 -5.45 15.01
CA THR A 4 -4.30 -4.88 14.59
C THR A 4 -3.28 -5.98 14.35
N VAL A 5 -3.18 -6.95 15.27
CA VAL A 5 -2.28 -8.12 15.13
C VAL A 5 -2.66 -8.95 13.91
N GLY A 6 -3.96 -9.21 13.70
CA GLY A 6 -4.43 -9.91 12.50
C GLY A 6 -4.06 -9.20 11.19
N LEU A 7 -4.17 -7.87 11.15
CA LEU A 7 -3.75 -7.10 9.99
C LEU A 7 -2.21 -7.14 9.81
N LEU A 8 -1.43 -7.03 10.88
CA LEU A 8 0.04 -7.17 10.80
C LEU A 8 0.45 -8.53 10.22
N VAL A 9 -0.20 -9.61 10.67
CA VAL A 9 0.03 -10.96 10.10
C VAL A 9 -0.34 -10.99 8.62
N LEU A 10 -1.50 -10.43 8.25
CA LEU A 10 -1.92 -10.35 6.85
C LEU A 10 -0.92 -9.55 6.00
N GLY A 11 -0.44 -8.41 6.49
CA GLY A 11 0.60 -7.61 5.83
C GLY A 11 1.88 -8.41 5.65
N GLY A 12 2.34 -9.13 6.67
CA GLY A 12 3.48 -10.03 6.57
C GLY A 12 3.31 -11.12 5.50
N CYS A 13 2.12 -11.71 5.40
CA CYS A 13 1.80 -12.68 4.35
C CYS A 13 1.82 -12.04 2.95
N ILE A 14 1.30 -10.81 2.79
CA ILE A 14 1.34 -10.08 1.51
C ILE A 14 2.79 -9.84 1.09
N VAL A 15 3.64 -9.36 2.00
CA VAL A 15 5.08 -9.14 1.74
C VAL A 15 5.78 -10.44 1.35
N PHE A 16 5.55 -11.51 2.10
CA PHE A 16 6.14 -12.82 1.79
C PHE A 16 5.70 -13.34 0.41
N LEU A 17 4.42 -13.18 0.08
CA LEU A 17 3.88 -13.54 -1.22
C LEU A 17 4.50 -12.69 -2.34
N ALA A 18 4.62 -11.38 -2.15
CA ALA A 18 5.25 -10.48 -3.11
C ALA A 18 6.69 -10.91 -3.43
N TYR A 19 7.48 -11.19 -2.40
CA TYR A 19 8.83 -11.73 -2.54
C TYR A 19 8.89 -13.05 -3.30
N THR A 20 7.98 -13.97 -2.98
CA THR A 20 7.92 -15.29 -3.62
C THR A 20 7.55 -15.15 -5.11
N LEU A 21 6.60 -14.28 -5.44
CA LEU A 21 6.18 -14.05 -6.82
C LEU A 21 7.25 -13.33 -7.63
N ALA A 22 7.93 -12.32 -7.06
CA ALA A 22 9.06 -11.65 -7.70
C ALA A 22 10.18 -12.66 -8.02
N TYR A 23 10.49 -13.58 -7.10
CA TYR A 23 11.50 -14.62 -7.33
C TYR A 23 11.12 -15.60 -8.45
N ILE A 24 9.85 -15.99 -8.56
CA ILE A 24 9.39 -16.99 -9.54
C ILE A 24 9.16 -16.37 -10.93
N PHE A 25 8.53 -15.19 -10.98
CA PHE A 25 8.02 -14.60 -12.22
C PHE A 25 8.82 -13.39 -12.72
N GLY A 26 9.60 -12.74 -11.85
CA GLY A 26 10.52 -11.64 -12.17
C GLY A 26 10.03 -10.70 -13.27
N ASP A 27 10.91 -10.44 -14.25
CA ASP A 27 10.71 -9.51 -15.37
C ASP A 27 9.71 -10.00 -16.43
N SER A 28 8.96 -11.08 -16.17
CA SER A 28 7.96 -11.55 -17.13
C SER A 28 6.74 -10.62 -17.18
N LEU A 29 6.02 -10.61 -18.30
CA LEU A 29 4.75 -9.88 -18.43
C LEU A 29 3.74 -10.29 -17.34
N LEU A 30 3.73 -11.57 -16.97
CA LEU A 30 2.91 -12.07 -15.87
C LEU A 30 3.38 -11.51 -14.52
N GLY A 31 4.70 -11.47 -14.29
CA GLY A 31 5.30 -10.86 -13.11
C GLY A 31 4.90 -9.39 -12.94
N TRP A 32 4.96 -8.62 -14.03
CA TRP A 32 4.51 -7.22 -14.05
C TRP A 32 3.02 -7.07 -13.68
N TRP A 33 2.13 -7.90 -14.21
CA TRP A 33 0.71 -7.88 -13.80
C TRP A 33 0.50 -8.27 -12.34
N LEU A 34 1.26 -9.27 -11.85
CA LEU A 34 1.20 -9.70 -10.46
C LEU A 34 1.69 -8.60 -9.50
N ALA A 35 2.75 -7.87 -9.85
CA ALA A 35 3.23 -6.72 -9.11
C ALA A 35 2.14 -5.65 -8.98
N ASN A 36 1.50 -5.25 -10.10
CA ASN A 36 0.40 -4.30 -10.08
C ASN A 36 -0.79 -4.76 -9.20
N ILE A 37 -1.15 -6.04 -9.23
CA ILE A 37 -2.21 -6.59 -8.37
C ILE A 37 -1.81 -6.48 -6.88
N LEU A 38 -0.55 -6.74 -6.57
CA LEU A 38 -0.01 -6.61 -5.21
C LEU A 38 0.01 -5.16 -4.74
N HIS A 39 0.46 -4.21 -5.55
CA HIS A 39 0.40 -2.77 -5.23
C HIS A 39 -1.03 -2.31 -4.99
N PHE A 40 -1.96 -2.66 -5.89
CA PHE A 40 -3.36 -2.29 -5.73
C PHE A 40 -3.94 -2.86 -4.43
N SER A 41 -3.66 -4.15 -4.16
CA SER A 41 -4.10 -4.82 -2.94
C SER A 41 -3.42 -4.25 -1.68
N GLY A 42 -2.16 -3.82 -1.80
CA GLY A 42 -1.34 -3.19 -0.78
C GLY A 42 -1.89 -1.84 -0.38
N GLY A 43 -2.15 -0.96 -1.34
CA GLY A 43 -2.81 0.33 -1.12
C GLY A 43 -4.20 0.18 -0.50
N PHE A 44 -5.00 -0.79 -0.98
CA PHE A 44 -6.30 -1.11 -0.40
C PHE A 44 -6.18 -1.57 1.07
N TYR A 45 -5.28 -2.52 1.34
CA TYR A 45 -4.99 -3.02 2.69
C TYR A 45 -4.49 -1.91 3.63
N ALA A 46 -3.59 -1.05 3.16
CA ALA A 46 -2.98 0.03 3.94
C ALA A 46 -4.03 0.98 4.50
N VAL A 47 -5.08 1.32 3.73
CA VAL A 47 -6.21 2.13 4.22
C VAL A 47 -6.89 1.48 5.43
N PHE A 48 -7.15 0.17 5.41
CA PHE A 48 -7.78 -0.53 6.55
C PHE A 48 -6.85 -0.68 7.74
N PHE A 49 -5.56 -0.89 7.47
CA PHE A 49 -4.52 -0.93 8.50
C PHE A 49 -4.42 0.41 9.22
N LEU A 50 -4.29 1.51 8.49
CA LEU A 50 -4.22 2.87 9.03
C LEU A 50 -5.50 3.27 9.74
N ARG A 51 -6.67 2.91 9.19
CA ARG A 51 -7.95 3.09 9.88
C ARG A 51 -7.97 2.37 11.22
N THR A 52 -7.42 1.16 11.29
CA THR A 52 -7.33 0.39 12.53
C THR A 52 -6.38 1.02 13.53
N LEU A 53 -5.20 1.49 13.08
CA LEU A 53 -4.25 2.22 13.90
C LEU A 53 -4.85 3.52 14.44
N PHE A 54 -5.39 4.36 13.56
CA PHE A 54 -6.04 5.63 13.91
C PHE A 54 -7.17 5.45 14.92
N ASN A 55 -8.03 4.45 14.74
CA ASN A 55 -9.11 4.19 15.70
C ASN A 55 -8.57 3.65 17.04
N SER A 56 -7.42 2.99 17.04
CA SER A 56 -6.79 2.50 18.27
C SER A 56 -6.16 3.63 19.11
N THR A 57 -5.71 4.71 18.46
CA THR A 57 -5.16 5.88 19.15
C THR A 57 -6.24 6.81 19.70
N GLY A 58 -7.47 6.72 19.19
CA GLY A 58 -8.63 7.49 19.66
C GLY A 58 -8.98 7.28 21.14
N LYS A 59 -8.54 6.17 21.75
CA LYS A 59 -8.66 5.96 23.21
C LYS A 59 -7.79 6.95 24.01
N TYR A 60 -6.67 7.38 23.43
CA TYR A 60 -5.65 8.21 24.08
C TYR A 60 -5.69 9.67 23.59
N HIS A 61 -6.10 9.88 22.34
CA HIS A 61 -6.21 11.20 21.73
C HIS A 61 -7.69 11.44 21.42
N GLN A 62 -8.37 12.29 22.21
CA GLN A 62 -9.80 12.61 22.04
C GLN A 62 -10.10 13.52 20.83
N THR A 63 -9.34 13.37 19.75
CA THR A 63 -9.44 14.23 18.59
C THR A 63 -10.73 13.94 17.82
N LYS A 64 -11.64 14.93 17.78
CA LYS A 64 -12.84 14.87 16.94
C LYS A 64 -12.47 15.22 15.50
N THR A 65 -12.19 14.21 14.69
CA THR A 65 -11.87 14.39 13.26
C THR A 65 -13.11 14.15 12.40
N ALA A 66 -13.38 15.05 11.46
CA ALA A 66 -14.47 14.89 10.49
C ALA A 66 -14.26 13.65 9.62
N TRP A 67 -15.34 13.04 9.12
CA TRP A 67 -15.27 11.78 8.37
C TRP A 67 -14.43 11.90 7.08
N TRP A 68 -14.55 13.02 6.36
CA TRP A 68 -13.78 13.27 5.13
C TRP A 68 -12.29 13.44 5.43
N MET A 69 -11.93 14.09 6.54
CA MET A 69 -10.52 14.20 6.97
C MET A 69 -9.94 12.82 7.30
N LYS A 70 -10.72 11.92 7.91
CA LYS A 70 -10.27 10.54 8.17
C LYS A 70 -9.98 9.80 6.86
N LEU A 71 -10.80 9.97 5.83
CA LEU A 71 -10.55 9.37 4.51
C LEU A 71 -9.26 9.89 3.90
N LEU A 72 -9.01 11.20 3.95
CA LEU A 72 -7.76 11.77 3.47
C LEU A 72 -6.55 11.22 4.23
N ILE A 73 -6.63 11.17 5.57
CA ILE A 73 -5.56 10.59 6.40
C ILE A 73 -5.27 9.14 6.00
N PHE A 74 -6.30 8.34 5.73
CA PHE A 74 -6.09 6.93 5.37
C PHE A 74 -5.53 6.78 3.95
N ILE A 75 -6.00 7.55 2.97
CA ILE A 75 -5.51 7.50 1.59
C ILE A 75 -4.06 8.00 1.51
N PHE A 76 -3.77 9.17 2.07
CA PHE A 76 -2.40 9.72 2.06
C PHE A 76 -1.46 8.89 2.93
N GLY A 77 -1.92 8.35 4.05
CA GLY A 77 -1.11 7.43 4.83
C GLY A 77 -0.81 6.13 4.06
N ALA A 78 -1.74 5.63 3.24
CA ALA A 78 -1.50 4.47 2.39
C ALA A 78 -0.42 4.77 1.34
N LEU A 79 -0.47 5.97 0.74
CA LEU A 79 0.59 6.42 -0.16
C LEU A 79 1.95 6.54 0.53
N VAL A 80 2.00 7.00 1.79
CA VAL A 80 3.24 6.99 2.59
C VAL A 80 3.75 5.57 2.79
N MET A 81 2.87 4.58 3.01
CA MET A 81 3.29 3.17 3.09
C MET A 81 3.86 2.68 1.75
N GLY A 82 3.27 3.07 0.62
CA GLY A 82 3.82 2.81 -0.71
C GLY A 82 5.21 3.40 -0.88
N VAL A 83 5.41 4.68 -0.55
CA VAL A 83 6.74 5.32 -0.61
C VAL A 83 7.77 4.60 0.26
N LEU A 84 7.39 4.11 1.45
CA LEU A 84 8.28 3.34 2.31
C LEU A 84 8.62 1.96 1.70
N TRP A 85 7.68 1.35 0.98
CA TRP A 85 7.91 0.10 0.26
C TRP A 85 8.90 0.29 -0.89
N GLU A 86 8.67 1.29 -1.75
CA GLU A 86 9.59 1.66 -2.84
C GLU A 86 10.99 1.98 -2.34
N TRP A 87 11.09 2.69 -1.21
CA TRP A 87 12.37 2.98 -0.59
C TRP A 87 13.10 1.70 -0.14
N TYR A 88 12.34 0.75 0.42
CA TYR A 88 12.87 -0.54 0.82
C TYR A 88 13.36 -1.36 -0.37
N GLU A 89 12.61 -1.40 -1.47
CA GLU A 89 13.05 -2.06 -2.70
C GLU A 89 14.30 -1.41 -3.27
N PHE A 90 14.34 -0.09 -3.37
CA PHE A 90 15.51 0.64 -3.83
C PHE A 90 16.77 0.29 -3.01
N VAL A 91 16.67 0.27 -1.67
CA VAL A 91 17.78 -0.13 -0.79
C VAL A 91 18.22 -1.56 -1.07
N PHE A 92 17.27 -2.48 -1.27
CA PHE A 92 17.58 -3.88 -1.58
C PHE A 92 18.31 -4.02 -2.91
N ILE A 93 17.84 -3.36 -3.97
CA ILE A 93 18.45 -3.43 -5.30
C ILE A 93 19.84 -2.78 -5.28
N TYR A 94 19.98 -1.63 -4.60
CA TYR A 94 21.25 -0.94 -4.43
C TYR A 94 22.29 -1.80 -3.70
N TRP A 95 21.91 -2.42 -2.57
CA TRP A 95 22.82 -3.22 -1.76
C TRP A 95 23.28 -4.50 -2.46
N ASN A 96 22.40 -5.12 -3.25
CA ASN A 96 22.71 -6.35 -4.00
C ASN A 96 23.46 -6.11 -5.32
N LYS A 97 23.87 -4.85 -5.60
CA LYS A 97 24.65 -4.48 -6.79
C LYS A 97 24.03 -4.96 -8.11
N ILE A 98 22.71 -4.97 -8.20
CA ILE A 98 22.01 -5.40 -9.42
C ILE A 98 22.29 -4.43 -10.61
N PHE A 99 22.81 -3.22 -10.33
CA PHE A 99 23.04 -2.13 -11.30
C PHE A 99 24.39 -2.09 -12.04
N VAL A 100 25.18 -3.17 -12.07
CA VAL A 100 26.58 -3.05 -12.50
C VAL A 100 26.80 -2.77 -14.00
N LEU A 101 25.80 -2.87 -14.89
CA LEU A 101 26.06 -2.86 -16.34
C LEU A 101 25.46 -1.73 -17.20
N HIS A 102 24.39 -1.02 -16.81
CA HIS A 102 23.84 0.11 -17.61
C HIS A 102 23.13 1.17 -16.75
N GLN A 103 23.89 2.11 -16.17
CA GLN A 103 23.38 3.02 -15.13
C GLN A 103 22.25 3.97 -15.58
N GLU A 104 22.31 4.53 -16.79
CA GLU A 104 21.34 5.57 -17.20
C GLU A 104 19.94 4.99 -17.49
N TRP A 105 19.87 3.90 -18.26
CA TRP A 105 18.61 3.23 -18.58
C TRP A 105 17.99 2.55 -17.35
N ALA A 106 18.83 2.04 -16.45
CA ALA A 106 18.37 1.44 -15.20
C ALA A 106 17.71 2.48 -14.28
N ILE A 107 18.28 3.68 -14.14
CA ILE A 107 17.68 4.74 -13.31
C ILE A 107 16.31 5.16 -13.86
N LEU A 108 16.19 5.33 -15.18
CA LEU A 108 14.91 5.68 -15.79
C LEU A 108 13.88 4.55 -15.61
N ALA A 109 14.29 3.29 -15.75
CA ALA A 109 13.41 2.14 -15.55
C ALA A 109 12.86 2.09 -14.11
N ILE A 110 13.72 2.22 -13.09
CA ILE A 110 13.29 2.26 -11.68
C ILE A 110 12.32 3.42 -11.45
N TYR A 111 12.63 4.61 -11.98
CA TYR A 111 11.77 5.76 -11.79
C TYR A 111 10.37 5.51 -12.37
N VAL A 112 10.28 4.95 -13.57
CA VAL A 112 9.00 4.62 -14.21
C VAL A 112 8.26 3.54 -13.44
N ASP A 113 8.96 2.51 -12.97
CA ASP A 113 8.43 1.41 -12.17
C ASP A 113 7.85 1.94 -10.85
N THR A 114 8.66 2.62 -10.04
CA THR A 114 8.23 3.25 -8.77
C THR A 114 7.05 4.21 -8.96
N MET A 115 7.05 5.02 -10.01
CA MET A 115 5.94 5.95 -10.26
C MET A 115 4.66 5.20 -10.67
N SER A 116 4.78 4.10 -11.41
CA SER A 116 3.66 3.21 -11.73
C SER A 116 3.12 2.55 -10.46
N ASP A 117 3.99 1.99 -9.63
CA ASP A 117 3.63 1.28 -8.40
C ASP A 117 2.93 2.20 -7.39
N LEU A 118 3.46 3.40 -7.16
CA LEU A 118 2.80 4.41 -6.32
C LEU A 118 1.44 4.86 -6.87
N PHE A 119 1.31 4.92 -8.20
CA PHE A 119 0.02 5.23 -8.82
C PHE A 119 -0.99 4.11 -8.59
N ILE A 120 -0.57 2.85 -8.69
CA ILE A 120 -1.42 1.69 -8.46
C ILE A 120 -1.78 1.54 -6.97
N ASP A 121 -0.85 1.80 -6.06
CA ASP A 121 -1.12 1.91 -4.62
C ASP A 121 -2.20 2.96 -4.33
N LEU A 122 -2.10 4.14 -4.98
CA LEU A 122 -3.09 5.20 -4.85
C LEU A 122 -4.46 4.75 -5.34
N LEU A 123 -4.55 4.05 -6.48
CA LEU A 123 -5.82 3.51 -6.97
C LEU A 123 -6.44 2.52 -5.98
N GLY A 124 -5.63 1.64 -5.39
CA GLY A 124 -6.06 0.71 -4.34
C GLY A 124 -6.60 1.45 -3.10
N ALA A 125 -5.88 2.48 -2.66
CA ALA A 125 -6.29 3.31 -1.53
C ALA A 125 -7.59 4.08 -1.81
N MET A 126 -7.75 4.64 -3.02
CA MET A 126 -8.96 5.31 -3.46
C MET A 126 -10.15 4.35 -3.49
N ALA A 127 -9.97 3.14 -4.01
CA ALA A 127 -11.02 2.11 -4.01
C ALA A 127 -11.49 1.77 -2.59
N ALA A 128 -10.57 1.62 -1.64
CA ALA A 128 -10.90 1.44 -0.23
C ALA A 128 -11.65 2.67 0.36
N GLY A 129 -11.24 3.88 -0.01
CA GLY A 129 -11.92 5.12 0.38
C GLY A 129 -13.36 5.22 -0.13
N ILE A 130 -13.61 4.85 -1.40
CA ILE A 130 -14.94 4.78 -2.00
C ILE A 130 -15.79 3.75 -1.25
N TYR A 131 -15.26 2.54 -1.03
CA TYR A 131 -15.94 1.49 -0.27
C TYR A 131 -16.37 1.99 1.12
N LEU A 132 -15.47 2.64 1.86
CA LEU A 132 -15.78 3.19 3.18
C LEU A 132 -16.87 4.26 3.12
N SER A 133 -16.83 5.13 2.11
CA SER A 133 -17.81 6.21 1.91
C SER A 133 -19.21 5.65 1.64
N LEU A 134 -19.32 4.67 0.74
CA LEU A 134 -20.57 3.99 0.44
C LEU A 134 -21.12 3.23 1.66
N HIS A 135 -20.25 2.56 2.41
CA HIS A 135 -20.65 1.84 3.62
C HIS A 135 -21.21 2.79 4.69
N LEU A 136 -20.59 3.96 4.88
CA LEU A 136 -21.07 4.98 5.82
C LEU A 136 -22.41 5.59 5.36
N TRP A 137 -22.56 5.85 4.07
CA TRP A 137 -23.81 6.35 3.49
C TRP A 137 -24.98 5.40 3.76
N ASN A 138 -24.80 4.11 3.48
CA ASN A 138 -25.84 3.10 3.66
C ASN A 138 -26.26 2.97 5.13
N ARG A 139 -25.30 3.04 6.08
CA ARG A 139 -25.62 3.03 7.51
C ARG A 139 -26.46 4.22 7.95
N LYS A 140 -26.21 5.42 7.41
CA LYS A 140 -26.96 6.62 7.78
C LYS A 140 -28.41 6.59 7.29
N ASN A 141 -28.68 5.93 6.17
CA ASN A 141 -30.01 5.85 5.56
C ASN A 141 -30.84 4.63 6.00
N SER A 142 -30.26 3.73 6.81
CA SER A 142 -30.93 2.54 7.34
C SER A 142 -31.39 2.69 8.79
N THR A 143 -31.26 3.90 9.35
CA THR A 143 -31.67 4.31 10.72
C THR A 143 -32.63 5.48 10.62
#